data_AF-A0A7J4J6U2-F1
#
_entry.id   AF-A0A7J4J6U2-F1
#
_cell.length_a   1.000
_cell.length_b   1.000
_cell.length_c   1.000
_cell.angle_alpha   90.00
_cell.angle_beta   90.00
_cell.angle_gamma   90.00
#
_symmetry.space_group_name_H-M   'P 1'
#
loop_
_entity.id
_entity.type
_entity.pdbx_description
1 polymer ?
#
loop_
_entity_poly.entity_id
_entity_poly.type
_entity_poly.pdbx_seq_one_letter_code
_entity_poly.pdbx_strand_id
1 'polypeptide(L)'
;MNWTKLLYIGIIVLLYVPMVFVGANVFFPKYTGVNAYYHGGYGDNCYSKYPYPENPSEVKRAEIDTRQRECQEEFQLAQQKFEEEKLAYEGPKYVFIALFNLVILLLALFLPKLQDSVSMGLFIGAIGTTFGATIRYFDTNSKIGFAVLVVTFFAMLFFINRKKDSFIDWKK
;
A
#
# COMPACT_ATOMS: atom_id res chain seq x y z
N MET A 1 -21.52 26.98 9.97
CA MET A 1 -20.96 25.63 9.83
C MET A 1 -19.51 25.66 10.33
N ASN A 2 -19.11 24.74 11.20
CA ASN A 2 -17.82 24.85 11.90
C ASN A 2 -16.72 24.22 11.04
N TRP A 3 -15.92 25.02 10.34
CA TRP A 3 -14.90 24.58 9.37
C TRP A 3 -13.94 23.52 9.93
N THR A 4 -13.58 23.64 11.22
CA THR A 4 -12.72 22.68 11.92
C THR A 4 -13.34 21.29 12.01
N LYS A 5 -14.67 21.20 12.20
CA LYS A 5 -15.38 19.92 12.22
C LYS A 5 -15.35 19.25 10.85
N LEU A 6 -15.53 20.02 9.78
CA LEU A 6 -15.43 19.53 8.41
C LEU A 6 -14.02 19.00 8.09
N LEU A 7 -12.99 19.72 8.53
CA LEU A 7 -11.60 19.31 8.36
C LEU A 7 -11.32 17.97 9.09
N TYR A 8 -11.77 17.81 10.33
CA TYR A 8 -11.59 16.54 11.06
C TYR A 8 -12.36 15.37 10.44
N ILE A 9 -13.59 15.61 9.98
CA ILE A 9 -14.36 14.58 9.26
C ILE A 9 -13.63 14.17 7.98
N GLY A 10 -13.10 15.14 7.22
CA GLY A 10 -12.31 14.87 6.02
C GLY A 10 -11.07 14.03 6.31
N ILE A 11 -10.34 14.36 7.38
CA ILE A 11 -9.16 13.60 7.83
C ILE A 11 -9.51 12.15 8.19
N ILE A 12 -10.60 11.94 8.94
CA ILE A 12 -11.04 10.61 9.35
C ILE A 12 -11.39 9.78 8.12
N VAL A 13 -12.17 10.33 7.19
CA VAL A 13 -12.54 9.64 5.94
C VAL A 13 -11.30 9.32 5.11
N LEU A 14 -10.38 10.28 4.99
CA LEU A 14 -9.17 10.16 4.18
C LEU A 14 -8.24 9.04 4.65
N LEU A 15 -8.20 8.73 5.95
CA LEU A 15 -7.43 7.58 6.45
C LEU A 15 -8.25 6.29 6.58
N TYR A 16 -9.53 6.40 6.88
CA TYR A 16 -10.41 5.23 7.02
C TYR A 16 -10.49 4.44 5.71
N VAL A 17 -10.66 5.12 4.57
CA VAL A 17 -10.75 4.49 3.25
C VAL A 17 -9.51 3.62 2.96
N PRO A 18 -8.29 4.17 2.87
CA PRO A 18 -7.10 3.37 2.58
C PRO A 18 -6.80 2.33 3.66
N MET A 19 -7.17 2.57 4.93
CA MET A 19 -7.09 1.55 5.96
C MET A 19 -7.95 0.33 5.68
N VAL A 20 -9.22 0.52 5.32
CA VAL A 20 -10.12 -0.58 4.98
C VAL A 20 -9.58 -1.34 3.76
N PHE A 21 -9.10 -0.63 2.75
CA PHE A 21 -8.58 -1.27 1.55
C PHE A 21 -7.25 -2.01 1.78
N VAL A 22 -6.31 -1.48 2.56
CA VAL A 22 -5.09 -2.21 2.95
C VAL A 22 -5.42 -3.38 3.87
N GLY A 23 -6.40 -3.22 4.77
CA GLY A 23 -6.92 -4.33 5.56
C GLY A 23 -7.48 -5.44 4.68
N ALA A 24 -8.23 -5.09 3.63
CA ALA A 24 -8.72 -6.05 2.65
C ALA A 24 -7.56 -6.78 1.95
N ASN A 25 -6.52 -6.08 1.51
CA ASN A 25 -5.35 -6.72 0.90
C ASN A 25 -4.55 -7.61 1.87
N VAL A 26 -4.45 -7.22 3.14
CA VAL A 26 -3.69 -7.98 4.14
C VAL A 26 -4.41 -9.25 4.59
N PHE A 27 -5.74 -9.21 4.75
CA PHE A 27 -6.55 -10.35 5.22
C PHE A 27 -7.14 -11.20 4.09
N PHE A 28 -7.38 -10.57 2.95
CA PHE A 28 -7.77 -11.21 1.71
C PHE A 28 -6.73 -10.85 0.64
N PRO A 29 -5.47 -11.28 0.80
CA PRO A 29 -4.52 -11.15 -0.28
C PRO A 29 -5.16 -11.92 -1.42
N LYS A 30 -5.64 -11.23 -2.45
CA LYS A 30 -5.94 -11.92 -3.69
C LYS A 30 -4.60 -12.49 -4.10
N TYR A 31 -4.38 -13.76 -3.78
CA TYR A 31 -3.64 -14.63 -4.67
C TYR A 31 -4.44 -14.57 -5.97
N THR A 32 -4.02 -13.66 -6.83
CA THR A 32 -4.29 -13.67 -8.24
C THR A 32 -3.53 -14.86 -8.84
N GLY A 33 -3.90 -16.06 -8.37
CA GLY A 33 -3.11 -17.28 -8.49
C GLY A 33 -2.62 -17.48 -9.91
N VAL A 34 -1.30 -17.52 -10.10
CA VAL A 34 -0.56 -17.88 -11.33
C VAL A 34 -0.96 -17.11 -12.62
N ASN A 35 -2.04 -16.33 -12.65
CA ASN A 35 -2.73 -15.89 -13.86
C ASN A 35 -3.33 -14.48 -13.79
N ALA A 36 -3.24 -13.75 -12.67
CA ALA A 36 -3.87 -12.44 -12.59
C ALA A 36 -2.86 -11.32 -12.28
N TYR A 37 -2.02 -11.03 -13.27
CA TYR A 37 -2.04 -9.74 -13.97
C TYR A 37 -1.00 -9.83 -15.09
N TYR A 38 -1.50 -9.92 -16.33
CA TYR A 38 -0.69 -9.91 -17.54
C TYR A 38 -0.16 -8.50 -17.78
N HIS A 39 1.09 -8.25 -17.37
CA HIS A 39 1.93 -7.23 -18.00
C HIS A 39 3.27 -7.87 -18.34
N GLY A 40 3.24 -8.77 -19.34
CA GLY A 40 4.42 -9.06 -20.16
C GLY A 40 4.87 -7.76 -20.82
N GLY A 41 5.65 -6.97 -20.09
CA GLY A 41 6.27 -5.77 -20.59
C GLY A 41 7.31 -6.16 -21.63
N TYR A 42 7.10 -5.67 -22.86
CA TYR A 42 8.12 -5.44 -23.87
C TYR A 42 9.01 -6.64 -24.26
N GLY A 43 8.56 -7.42 -25.24
CA GLY A 43 9.47 -7.93 -26.28
C GLY A 43 9.46 -9.44 -26.55
N ASP A 44 9.31 -10.28 -25.53
CA ASP A 44 9.50 -11.73 -25.67
C ASP A 44 8.24 -12.52 -25.29
N ASN A 45 7.25 -12.51 -26.19
CA ASN A 45 6.15 -13.45 -26.07
C ASN A 45 6.71 -14.85 -26.38
N CYS A 46 6.50 -15.86 -25.53
CA CYS A 46 6.99 -17.22 -25.82
C CYS A 46 6.54 -17.75 -27.20
N TYR A 47 5.41 -17.24 -27.70
CA TYR A 47 4.87 -17.49 -29.04
C TYR A 47 5.67 -16.82 -30.18
N SER A 48 6.30 -15.66 -29.96
CA SER A 48 7.20 -15.04 -30.95
C SER A 48 8.60 -15.65 -30.94
N LYS A 49 9.04 -16.17 -29.78
CA LYS A 49 10.32 -16.89 -29.65
C LYS A 49 10.28 -18.28 -30.29
N TYR A 50 9.12 -18.95 -30.26
CA TYR A 50 8.89 -20.25 -30.88
C TYR A 50 7.64 -20.22 -31.78
N PRO A 51 7.75 -19.64 -33.00
CA PRO A 51 6.61 -19.52 -33.90
C PRO A 51 6.18 -20.89 -34.45
N TYR A 52 4.88 -21.05 -34.66
CA TYR A 52 4.29 -22.23 -35.27
C TYR A 52 4.50 -22.23 -36.79
N PRO A 53 5.12 -23.28 -37.39
CA PRO A 53 5.20 -23.43 -38.84
C PRO A 53 3.81 -23.62 -39.46
N GLU A 54 3.65 -23.23 -40.73
CA GLU A 54 2.38 -23.35 -41.45
C GLU A 54 1.96 -24.82 -41.70
N ASN A 55 2.94 -25.74 -41.82
CA ASN A 55 2.72 -27.19 -41.94
C ASN A 55 3.76 -27.98 -41.13
N PRO A 56 3.67 -27.99 -39.78
CA PRO A 56 4.60 -28.74 -38.95
C PRO A 56 4.24 -30.22 -38.93
N SER A 57 5.24 -31.09 -39.06
CA SER A 57 5.09 -32.50 -38.72
C SER A 57 4.66 -32.66 -37.26
N GLU A 58 3.99 -33.75 -36.90
CA GLU A 58 3.55 -34.01 -35.52
C GLU A 58 4.71 -33.92 -34.51
N VAL A 59 5.89 -34.43 -34.90
CA VAL A 59 7.12 -34.36 -34.09
C VAL A 59 7.54 -32.90 -33.84
N LYS A 60 7.49 -32.03 -34.86
CA LYS A 60 7.81 -30.60 -34.70
C LYS A 60 6.77 -29.86 -33.88
N ARG A 61 5.47 -30.23 -33.97
CA ARG A 61 4.41 -29.64 -33.12
C ARG A 61 4.68 -29.92 -31.66
N ALA A 62 4.91 -31.20 -31.31
CA ALA A 62 5.19 -31.61 -29.94
C ALA A 62 6.45 -30.93 -29.37
N GLU A 63 7.49 -30.75 -30.18
CA GLU A 63 8.70 -30.02 -29.78
C GLU A 63 8.42 -28.54 -29.49
N ILE A 64 7.64 -27.86 -30.35
CA ILE A 64 7.29 -26.45 -30.17
C ILE A 64 6.40 -26.24 -28.95
N ASP A 65 5.40 -27.09 -28.74
CA ASP A 65 4.53 -27.03 -27.56
C ASP A 65 5.31 -27.19 -26.27
N THR A 66 6.26 -28.15 -26.25
CA THR A 66 7.11 -28.38 -25.09
C THR A 66 7.95 -27.14 -24.78
N ARG A 67 8.59 -26.54 -25.79
CA ARG A 67 9.39 -25.32 -25.61
C ARG A 67 8.57 -24.09 -25.22
N GLN A 68 7.35 -23.96 -25.76
CA GLN A 68 6.45 -22.87 -25.37
C GLN A 68 6.01 -23.02 -23.91
N ARG A 69 5.71 -24.24 -23.45
CA ARG A 69 5.38 -24.51 -22.05
C ARG A 69 6.56 -24.23 -21.11
N GLU A 70 7.74 -24.73 -21.45
CA GLU A 70 8.97 -24.46 -20.67
C GLU A 70 9.25 -22.96 -20.58
N CYS A 71 9.12 -22.22 -21.68
CA CYS A 71 9.25 -20.76 -21.69
C CYS A 71 8.22 -20.06 -20.80
N GLN A 72 6.96 -20.52 -20.80
CA GLN A 72 5.92 -19.98 -19.91
C GLN A 72 6.23 -20.26 -18.43
N GLU A 73 6.70 -21.47 -18.11
CA GLU A 73 7.10 -21.84 -16.75
C GLU A 73 8.29 -21.00 -16.25
N GLU A 74 9.32 -20.81 -17.07
CA GLU A 74 10.46 -19.95 -16.74
C GLU A 74 10.04 -18.49 -16.50
N PHE A 75 9.15 -17.97 -17.33
CA PHE A 75 8.64 -16.61 -17.18
C PHE A 75 7.82 -16.45 -15.90
N GLN A 76 6.94 -17.42 -15.59
CA GLN A 76 6.18 -17.44 -14.36
C GLN A 76 7.08 -17.48 -13.13
N LEU A 77 8.14 -18.29 -13.15
CA LEU A 77 9.11 -18.37 -12.05
C LEU A 77 9.90 -17.07 -11.88
N ALA A 78 10.34 -16.46 -12.98
CA ALA A 78 11.04 -15.17 -12.94
C ALA A 78 10.14 -14.05 -12.40
N GLN A 79 8.87 -14.03 -12.78
CA GLN A 79 7.89 -13.08 -12.27
C GLN A 79 7.61 -13.28 -10.79
N GLN A 80 7.40 -14.52 -10.34
CA GLN A 80 7.21 -14.83 -8.92
C GLN A 80 8.39 -14.33 -8.09
N LYS A 81 9.62 -14.57 -8.55
CA LYS A 81 10.82 -14.04 -7.88
C LYS A 81 10.84 -12.51 -7.85
N PHE A 82 10.52 -11.84 -8.95
CA PHE A 82 10.47 -10.39 -8.99
C PHE A 82 9.40 -9.81 -8.04
N GLU A 83 8.21 -10.42 -7.98
CA GLU A 83 7.15 -10.02 -7.07
C GLU A 83 7.55 -10.26 -5.60
N GLU A 84 8.18 -11.40 -5.29
CA GLU A 84 8.73 -11.69 -3.96
C GLU A 84 9.81 -10.68 -3.55
N GLU A 85 10.76 -10.37 -4.45
CA GLU A 85 11.81 -9.37 -4.21
C GLU A 85 11.24 -7.97 -4.02
N LYS A 86 10.25 -7.59 -4.83
CA LYS A 86 9.54 -6.32 -4.71
C LYS A 86 8.85 -6.22 -3.35
N LEU A 87 8.09 -7.24 -2.95
CA LEU A 87 7.39 -7.27 -1.67
C LEU A 87 8.37 -7.24 -0.48
N ALA A 88 9.50 -7.95 -0.57
CA ALA A 88 10.55 -7.95 0.44
C ALA A 88 11.17 -6.58 0.64
N TYR A 89 11.20 -5.74 -0.40
CA TYR A 89 11.77 -4.39 -0.33
C TYR A 89 10.74 -3.31 0.03
N GLU A 90 9.52 -3.41 -0.49
CA GLU A 90 8.46 -2.42 -0.29
C GLU A 90 7.78 -2.53 1.08
N GLY A 91 7.61 -3.75 1.59
CA GLY A 91 7.01 -4.00 2.91
C GLY A 91 7.73 -3.29 4.06
N PRO A 92 9.06 -3.45 4.24
CA PRO A 92 9.81 -2.77 5.29
C PRO A 92 9.79 -1.25 5.17
N LYS A 93 9.82 -0.71 3.95
CA LYS A 93 9.72 0.74 3.72
C LYS A 93 8.39 1.30 4.20
N TYR A 94 7.30 0.61 3.87
CA TYR A 94 5.97 0.99 4.34
C TYR A 94 5.90 0.97 5.87
N VAL A 95 6.39 -0.11 6.50
CA VAL A 95 6.42 -0.24 7.96
C VAL A 95 7.23 0.88 8.60
N PHE A 96 8.41 1.20 8.05
CA PHE A 96 9.26 2.28 8.53
C PHE A 96 8.55 3.64 8.46
N ILE A 97 7.93 3.97 7.32
CA ILE A 97 7.21 5.24 7.14
C ILE A 97 6.00 5.31 8.09
N ALA A 98 5.25 4.22 8.24
CA ALA A 98 4.11 4.17 9.15
C ALA A 98 4.54 4.36 10.62
N LEU A 99 5.63 3.68 11.05
CA LEU A 99 6.18 3.82 12.40
C LEU A 99 6.70 5.24 12.66
N PHE A 100 7.41 5.81 11.70
CA PHE A 100 7.95 7.17 11.82
C PHE A 100 6.82 8.20 11.99
N ASN A 101 5.75 8.09 11.19
CA ASN A 101 4.58 8.95 11.33
C ASN A 101 3.86 8.74 12.67
N LEU A 102 3.77 7.49 13.15
CA LEU A 102 3.22 7.20 14.47
C LEU A 102 4.04 7.88 15.57
N VAL A 103 5.38 7.83 15.51
CA VAL A 103 6.25 8.50 16.48
C VAL A 103 6.03 10.01 16.46
N ILE A 104 5.98 10.63 15.27
CA ILE A 104 5.69 12.07 15.14
C ILE A 104 4.33 12.42 15.76
N LEU A 105 3.30 11.61 15.50
CA LEU A 105 1.97 11.80 16.06
C LEU A 105 1.97 11.68 17.59
N LEU A 106 2.70 10.71 18.15
CA LEU A 106 2.87 10.56 19.59
C LEU A 106 3.62 11.75 20.20
N LEU A 107 4.67 12.26 19.53
CA LEU A 107 5.36 13.47 19.96
C LEU A 107 4.39 14.66 19.97
N ALA A 108 3.56 14.84 18.94
CA ALA A 108 2.55 15.90 18.89
C ALA A 108 1.48 15.76 20.00
N LEU A 109 1.16 14.53 20.40
CA LEU A 109 0.20 14.21 21.47
C LEU A 109 0.74 14.47 22.88
N PHE A 110 2.00 14.09 23.14
CA PHE A 110 2.57 14.00 24.47
C PHE A 110 3.58 15.10 24.83
N LEU A 111 3.99 15.96 23.88
CA LEU A 111 4.80 17.14 24.18
C LEU A 111 3.91 18.35 24.53
N PRO A 112 3.74 18.69 25.82
CA PRO A 112 2.85 19.76 26.26
C PRO A 112 3.35 21.18 25.91
N LYS A 113 4.62 21.32 25.48
CA LYS A 113 5.25 22.61 25.16
C LYS A 113 5.15 23.00 23.68
N LEU A 114 4.55 22.17 22.84
CA LEU A 114 4.36 22.50 21.43
C LEU A 114 3.22 23.51 21.30
N GLN A 115 3.47 24.60 20.57
CA GLN A 115 2.42 25.54 20.17
C GLN A 115 1.34 24.80 19.37
N ASP A 116 0.07 25.19 19.55
CA ASP A 116 -1.06 24.51 18.91
C ASP A 116 -0.94 24.46 17.38
N SER A 117 -0.41 25.52 16.76
CA SER A 117 -0.14 25.58 15.32
C SER A 117 0.89 24.56 14.85
N VAL A 118 1.94 24.32 15.65
CA VAL A 118 3.00 23.35 15.32
C VAL A 118 2.49 21.93 15.49
N SER A 119 1.76 21.66 16.58
CA SER A 119 1.11 20.36 16.81
C SER A 119 0.11 20.02 15.69
N MET A 120 -0.67 21.01 15.24
CA MET A 120 -1.60 20.85 14.12
C MET A 120 -0.88 20.63 12.77
N GLY A 121 0.23 21.32 12.52
CA GLY A 121 1.05 21.09 11.33
C GLY A 121 1.66 19.69 11.29
N LEU A 122 2.21 19.22 12.40
CA LEU A 122 2.72 17.85 12.55
C LEU A 122 1.61 16.81 12.35
N PHE A 123 0.42 17.09 12.90
CA PHE A 123 -0.76 16.25 12.72
C PHE A 123 -1.15 16.12 11.25
N ILE A 124 -1.39 17.25 10.56
CA ILE A 124 -1.77 17.24 9.13
C ILE A 124 -0.67 16.60 8.26
N GLY A 125 0.60 16.90 8.54
CA GLY A 125 1.74 16.33 7.82
C GLY A 125 1.84 14.81 7.99
N ALA A 126 1.66 14.30 9.20
CA ALA A 126 1.67 12.87 9.47
C ALA A 126 0.53 12.15 8.74
N ILE A 127 -0.65 12.78 8.68
CA ILE A 127 -1.81 12.26 7.95
C ILE A 127 -1.54 12.18 6.45
N GLY A 128 -1.10 13.28 5.85
CA GLY A 128 -0.81 13.34 4.42
C GLY A 128 0.27 12.33 4.02
N THR A 129 1.31 12.19 4.84
CA THR A 129 2.40 11.24 4.60
C THR A 129 1.93 9.79 4.78
N THR A 130 1.14 9.50 5.82
CA THR A 130 0.57 8.17 6.04
C THR A 130 -0.36 7.78 4.89
N PHE A 131 -1.20 8.72 4.43
CA PHE A 131 -2.07 8.52 3.27
C PHE A 131 -1.28 8.24 2.00
N GLY A 132 -0.30 9.10 1.67
CA GLY A 132 0.54 8.94 0.48
C GLY A 132 1.35 7.64 0.50
N ALA A 133 1.89 7.27 1.66
CA ALA A 133 2.57 5.98 1.85
C ALA A 133 1.60 4.80 1.64
N THR A 134 0.39 4.88 2.19
CA THR A 134 -0.60 3.81 2.07
C THR A 134 -1.07 3.63 0.63
N ILE A 135 -1.18 4.70 -0.16
CA ILE A 135 -1.46 4.60 -1.61
C ILE A 135 -0.27 3.99 -2.36
N ARG A 136 0.95 4.46 -2.08
CA ARG A 136 2.15 4.00 -2.81
C ARG A 136 2.50 2.55 -2.52
N TYR A 137 2.19 2.07 -1.32
CA TYR A 137 2.49 0.73 -0.84
C TYR A 137 1.23 -0.11 -0.65
N PHE A 138 0.18 0.20 -1.41
CA PHE A 138 -1.13 -0.43 -1.33
C PHE A 138 -1.09 -1.96 -1.51
N ASP A 139 -0.21 -2.43 -2.39
CA ASP A 139 -0.03 -3.84 -2.72
C ASP A 139 0.80 -4.60 -1.66
N THR A 140 1.28 -3.91 -0.61
CA THR A 140 2.04 -4.58 0.44
C THR A 140 1.12 -5.38 1.36
N ASN A 141 1.33 -6.71 1.41
CA ASN A 141 0.58 -7.62 2.29
C ASN A 141 1.13 -7.63 3.74
N SER A 142 1.69 -6.51 4.20
CA SER A 142 2.37 -6.44 5.50
C SER A 142 1.38 -6.31 6.66
N LYS A 143 1.16 -7.41 7.39
CA LYS A 143 0.34 -7.44 8.62
C LYS A 143 0.82 -6.43 9.67
N ILE A 144 2.14 -6.27 9.80
CA ILE A 144 2.75 -5.31 10.73
C ILE A 144 2.43 -3.88 10.29
N GLY A 145 2.57 -3.58 9.00
CA GLY A 145 2.23 -2.26 8.46
C GLY A 145 0.76 -1.90 8.70
N PHE A 146 -0.15 -2.85 8.49
CA PHE A 146 -1.57 -2.67 8.80
C PHE A 146 -1.81 -2.43 10.30
N ALA A 147 -1.18 -3.20 11.19
CA ALA A 147 -1.32 -2.97 12.64
C ALA A 147 -0.85 -1.56 13.05
N VAL A 148 0.28 -1.09 12.51
CA VAL A 148 0.79 0.27 12.76
C VAL A 148 -0.18 1.33 12.22
N LEU A 149 -0.79 1.09 11.05
CA LEU A 149 -1.81 1.98 10.49
C LEU A 149 -3.04 2.07 11.42
N VAL A 150 -3.52 0.94 11.94
CA VAL A 150 -4.63 0.87 12.91
C VAL A 150 -4.32 1.67 14.16
N VAL A 151 -3.13 1.49 14.73
CA VAL A 151 -2.69 2.26 15.90
C VAL A 151 -2.62 3.76 15.57
N THR A 152 -2.09 4.13 14.41
CA THR A 152 -2.01 5.53 13.94
C THR A 152 -3.40 6.17 13.85
N PHE A 153 -4.39 5.43 13.33
CA PHE A 153 -5.77 5.92 13.25
C PHE A 153 -6.40 6.14 14.63
N PHE A 154 -6.22 5.20 15.56
CA PHE A 154 -6.73 5.39 16.93
C PHE A 154 -6.02 6.53 17.67
N ALA A 155 -4.69 6.65 17.50
CA ALA A 155 -3.92 7.76 18.06
C ALA A 155 -4.40 9.11 17.49
N MET A 156 -4.78 9.15 16.22
CA MET A 156 -5.43 10.32 15.63
C MET A 156 -6.78 10.62 16.28
N LEU A 157 -7.66 9.63 16.40
CA LEU A 157 -8.99 9.84 16.99
C LEU A 157 -8.84 10.37 18.41
N PHE A 158 -7.86 9.85 19.14
CA PHE A 158 -7.49 10.34 20.47
C PHE A 158 -6.99 11.80 20.43
N PHE A 159 -6.14 12.16 19.47
CA PHE A 159 -5.67 13.55 19.29
C PHE A 159 -6.83 14.52 19.02
N ILE A 160 -7.70 14.18 18.06
CA ILE A 160 -8.88 14.98 17.71
C ILE A 160 -9.79 15.14 18.93
N ASN A 161 -10.05 14.05 19.66
CA ASN A 161 -10.95 14.08 20.81
C ASN A 161 -10.35 14.91 21.97
N ARG A 162 -9.06 14.76 22.26
CA ARG A 162 -8.37 15.54 23.31
C ARG A 162 -8.33 17.04 23.00
N LYS A 163 -8.16 17.41 21.73
CA LYS A 163 -8.06 18.82 21.31
C LYS A 163 -9.43 19.45 21.01
N LYS A 164 -10.52 18.68 21.03
CA LYS A 164 -11.88 19.16 20.79
C LYS A 164 -12.27 20.32 21.70
N ASP A 165 -11.87 20.27 22.98
CA ASP A 165 -12.19 21.32 23.95
C ASP A 165 -11.25 22.54 23.82
N SER A 166 -10.00 22.32 23.39
CA SER A 166 -9.00 23.39 23.19
C SER A 166 -9.32 24.31 22.00
N PHE A 167 -9.98 23.79 20.96
CA PHE A 167 -10.27 24.54 19.73
C PHE A 167 -11.68 25.14 19.67
N ILE A 168 -12.60 24.73 20.54
CA ILE A 168 -13.94 25.35 20.62
C ILE A 168 -13.89 26.73 21.31
N ASP A 169 -12.87 26.98 22.15
CA ASP A 169 -12.71 28.23 22.91
C ASP A 169 -11.96 29.36 22.18
N TRP A 170 -11.51 29.16 20.92
CA TRP A 170 -10.83 30.24 20.15
C TRP A 170 -11.76 31.40 19.73
N LYS A 171 -12.98 31.44 20.29
CA LYS A 171 -14.01 32.44 20.01
C LYS A 171 -14.44 33.24 21.24
N LYS A 172 -13.71 33.14 22.36
CA LYS A 172 -13.84 34.09 23.47
C LYS A 172 -12.71 35.10 23.45
#